data_AF-A0A1H6QN87-F1
#
_entry.id   AF-A0A1H6QN87-F1
#
_cell.length_a   1.000
_cell.length_b   1.000
_cell.length_c   1.000
_cell.angle_alpha   90.00
_cell.angle_beta   90.00
_cell.angle_gamma   90.00
#
_symmetry.space_group_name_H-M   'P 1'
#
loop_
_entity.id
_entity.type
_entity.pdbx_description
1 polymer ?
#
loop_
_entity_poly.entity_id
_entity_poly.type
_entity_poly.pdbx_seq_one_letter_code
_entity_poly.pdbx_strand_id
1 'polypeptide(L)'
;MNHQFILGENQEPLFAVIPYNEYMRVFASKEQTVRESETPKGIPLSIRLPNGGPGAAINLPRFVEYWSRKGILSMPINQRAKPFKDFESRERLSVEALVRMCFVSESYRNTMQVVTEVTDQLVATGLFQLVKFDSARMRDGELFVRSAALITDEDERLDIEKYSRAVKCLEIVKNAASQFIAANKPVDPIRDDWWRQIPSR
;
A
#
# COMPACT_ATOMS: atom_id res chain seq x y z
N MET A 1 13.23 -10.14 -40.21
CA MET A 1 12.36 -9.80 -39.07
C MET A 1 11.76 -11.09 -38.58
N ASN A 2 11.99 -11.47 -37.32
CA ASN A 2 11.70 -12.82 -36.81
C ASN A 2 10.73 -12.70 -35.63
N HIS A 3 9.47 -12.38 -35.92
CA HIS A 3 8.38 -12.46 -34.96
C HIS A 3 7.67 -13.79 -35.16
N GLN A 4 7.39 -14.50 -34.06
CA GLN A 4 6.63 -15.75 -34.11
C GLN A 4 5.27 -15.51 -33.49
N PHE A 5 4.21 -15.78 -34.26
CA PHE A 5 2.85 -15.74 -33.73
C PHE A 5 2.43 -17.13 -33.26
N ILE A 6 1.77 -17.16 -32.11
CA ILE A 6 1.06 -18.33 -31.60
C ILE A 6 -0.42 -18.09 -31.92
N LEU A 7 -0.96 -18.89 -32.83
CA LEU A 7 -2.33 -18.76 -33.31
C LEU A 7 -3.29 -19.59 -32.45
N GLY A 8 -4.52 -19.11 -32.30
CA GLY A 8 -5.64 -19.83 -31.71
C GLY A 8 -6.32 -20.76 -32.71
N GLU A 9 -7.37 -21.45 -32.27
CA GLU A 9 -8.09 -22.47 -33.06
C GLU A 9 -8.70 -21.91 -34.35
N ASN A 10 -9.02 -20.62 -34.38
CA ASN A 10 -9.57 -19.92 -35.56
C ASN A 10 -8.49 -19.26 -36.44
N GLN A 11 -7.21 -19.66 -36.30
CA GLN A 11 -6.06 -19.04 -37.00
C GLN A 11 -5.84 -17.56 -36.66
N GLU A 12 -6.48 -17.05 -35.61
CA GLU A 12 -6.24 -15.69 -35.13
C GLU A 12 -5.00 -15.65 -34.22
N PRO A 13 -4.15 -14.62 -34.32
CA PRO A 13 -2.97 -14.50 -33.46
C PRO A 13 -3.36 -14.17 -32.01
N LEU A 14 -3.08 -15.10 -31.09
CA LEU A 14 -3.32 -14.91 -29.65
C LEU A 14 -2.10 -14.32 -28.94
N PHE A 15 -0.90 -14.74 -29.32
CA PHE A 15 0.35 -14.23 -28.76
C PHE A 15 1.37 -13.97 -29.85
N ALA A 16 2.26 -13.01 -29.61
CA ALA A 16 3.43 -12.74 -30.44
C ALA A 16 4.69 -12.80 -29.59
N VAL A 17 5.66 -13.61 -30.02
CA VAL A 17 7.00 -13.64 -29.45
C VAL A 17 7.87 -12.74 -30.31
N ILE A 18 8.37 -11.67 -29.69
CA ILE A 18 9.26 -10.71 -30.33
C ILE A 18 10.63 -10.70 -29.64
N PRO A 19 11.73 -10.54 -30.40
CA PRO A 19 13.05 -10.33 -29.84
C PRO A 19 13.09 -9.13 -28.89
N TYR A 20 13.78 -9.29 -27.76
CA TYR A 20 13.77 -8.30 -26.68
C TYR A 20 14.22 -6.89 -27.10
N ASN A 21 15.21 -6.80 -27.99
CA ASN A 21 15.66 -5.52 -28.55
C ASN A 21 14.57 -4.81 -29.38
N GLU A 22 13.70 -5.56 -30.03
CA GLU A 22 12.55 -5.04 -30.79
C GLU A 22 11.42 -4.64 -29.85
N TYR A 23 11.17 -5.43 -28.80
CA TYR A 23 10.30 -5.04 -27.69
C TYR A 23 10.73 -3.68 -27.11
N MET A 24 12.01 -3.49 -26.82
CA MET A 24 12.52 -2.22 -26.30
C MET A 24 12.34 -1.07 -27.31
N ARG A 25 12.48 -1.30 -28.62
CA ARG A 25 12.27 -0.23 -29.62
C ARG A 25 10.81 0.19 -29.76
N VAL A 26 9.88 -0.76 -29.67
CA VAL A 26 8.44 -0.50 -29.85
C VAL A 26 7.77 -0.07 -28.54
N PHE A 27 8.24 -0.61 -27.42
CA PHE A 27 7.61 -0.47 -26.10
C PHE A 27 8.47 0.23 -25.06
N ALA A 28 9.78 0.41 -25.22
CA ALA A 28 10.57 1.27 -24.32
C ALA A 28 10.60 2.74 -24.77
N SER A 29 10.32 3.03 -26.05
CA SER A 29 9.92 4.40 -26.47
C SER A 29 8.44 4.70 -26.13
N LYS A 30 7.70 3.66 -25.76
CA LYS A 30 6.44 3.74 -24.99
C LYS A 30 6.69 3.24 -23.57
N GLU A 31 7.84 3.60 -22.97
CA GLU A 31 7.79 3.96 -21.56
C GLU A 31 6.57 4.85 -21.45
N GLN A 32 5.62 4.32 -20.69
CA GLN A 32 4.27 4.80 -20.54
C GLN A 32 4.21 6.27 -20.96
N THR A 33 3.40 6.60 -21.98
CA THR A 33 2.49 7.70 -21.71
C THR A 33 1.76 7.27 -20.44
N VAL A 34 2.40 7.52 -19.28
CA VAL A 34 1.87 8.38 -18.25
C VAL A 34 0.99 9.28 -19.08
N ARG A 35 -0.31 8.94 -19.15
CA ARG A 35 -1.31 9.97 -19.40
C ARG A 35 -0.74 11.13 -18.65
N GLU A 36 -0.33 12.18 -19.36
CA GLU A 36 0.08 13.43 -18.74
C GLU A 36 -0.84 13.52 -17.54
N SER A 37 -0.28 13.23 -16.37
CA SER A 37 -1.03 13.48 -15.17
C SER A 37 -0.96 14.96 -15.26
N GLU A 38 -2.05 15.54 -15.79
CA GLU A 38 -2.41 16.93 -15.58
C GLU A 38 -1.88 17.18 -14.19
N THR A 39 -0.79 17.95 -14.12
CA THR A 39 0.00 18.11 -12.92
C THR A 39 -1.01 18.29 -11.81
N PRO A 40 -1.16 17.36 -10.84
CA PRO A 40 -2.32 17.44 -10.00
C PRO A 40 -2.21 18.78 -9.29
N LYS A 41 -3.22 19.63 -9.53
CA LYS A 41 -3.47 20.84 -8.77
C LYS A 41 -3.53 20.40 -7.30
N GLY A 42 -2.39 20.45 -6.61
CA GLY A 42 -2.27 20.03 -5.21
C GLY A 42 -2.37 18.52 -4.97
N ILE A 43 -2.16 18.15 -3.71
CA ILE A 43 -2.27 16.77 -3.22
C ILE A 43 -3.75 16.34 -3.25
N PRO A 44 -4.10 15.17 -3.82
CA PRO A 44 -5.48 14.70 -3.86
C PRO A 44 -6.02 14.40 -2.45
N LEU A 45 -7.31 14.63 -2.21
CA LEU A 45 -7.94 14.31 -0.92
C LEU A 45 -8.38 12.84 -0.82
N SER A 46 -8.40 12.11 -1.93
CA SER A 46 -8.83 10.72 -1.99
C SER A 46 -8.02 9.90 -2.97
N ILE A 47 -7.69 8.65 -2.61
CA ILE A 47 -7.03 7.67 -3.47
C ILE A 47 -7.98 6.49 -3.68
N ARG A 48 -8.29 6.17 -4.94
CA ARG A 48 -9.26 5.11 -5.28
C ARG A 48 -8.70 3.74 -4.89
N LEU A 49 -9.55 2.88 -4.31
CA LEU A 49 -9.23 1.49 -4.03
C LEU A 49 -9.79 0.62 -5.18
N PRO A 50 -8.94 0.08 -6.07
CA PRO A 50 -9.41 -0.62 -7.27
C PRO A 50 -10.22 -1.88 -6.93
N ASN A 51 -9.90 -2.51 -5.80
CA ASN A 51 -10.50 -3.76 -5.35
C ASN A 51 -11.53 -3.58 -4.21
N GLY A 52 -11.84 -2.34 -3.82
CA GLY A 52 -12.65 -2.04 -2.63
C GLY A 52 -14.15 -1.97 -2.88
N GLY A 53 -14.57 -2.05 -4.14
CA GLY A 53 -15.96 -1.88 -4.56
C GLY A 53 -16.27 -0.48 -5.09
N PRO A 54 -17.53 -0.22 -5.50
CA PRO A 54 -17.94 1.07 -6.04
C PRO A 54 -17.73 2.20 -5.03
N GLY A 55 -16.99 3.24 -5.42
CA GLY A 55 -16.74 4.41 -4.57
C GLY A 55 -15.74 4.20 -3.43
N ALA A 56 -15.15 3.01 -3.29
CA ALA A 56 -14.15 2.75 -2.27
C ALA A 56 -12.88 3.57 -2.52
N ALA A 57 -12.47 4.34 -1.52
CA ALA A 57 -11.32 5.21 -1.59
C ALA A 57 -10.73 5.47 -0.20
N ILE A 58 -9.41 5.60 -0.13
CA ILE A 58 -8.72 6.14 1.03
C ILE A 58 -9.05 7.64 1.10
N ASN A 59 -9.67 8.08 2.21
CA ASN A 59 -9.73 9.50 2.55
C ASN A 59 -8.35 9.92 3.09
N LEU A 60 -7.59 10.64 2.29
CA LEU A 60 -6.18 10.93 2.55
C LEU A 60 -5.98 11.80 3.81
N PRO A 61 -6.78 12.86 4.06
CA PRO A 61 -6.76 13.57 5.34
C PRO A 61 -6.86 12.67 6.57
N ARG A 62 -7.86 11.77 6.60
CA ARG A 62 -8.04 10.82 7.72
C ARG A 62 -6.86 9.86 7.85
N PHE A 63 -6.36 9.39 6.71
CA PHE A 63 -5.24 8.45 6.65
C PHE A 63 -3.96 9.08 7.19
N VAL A 64 -3.58 10.27 6.72
CA VAL A 64 -2.35 10.97 7.14
C VAL A 64 -2.46 11.44 8.60
N GLU A 65 -3.62 11.97 9.01
CA GLU A 65 -3.88 12.37 10.40
C GLU A 65 -3.64 11.25 11.38
N TYR A 66 -4.12 10.03 11.08
CA TYR A 66 -3.94 8.89 11.95
C TYR A 66 -2.46 8.56 12.20
N TRP A 67 -1.65 8.55 11.14
CA TRP A 67 -0.21 8.31 11.25
C TRP A 67 0.47 9.40 12.09
N SER A 68 0.17 10.67 11.82
CA SER A 68 0.75 11.80 12.55
C SER A 68 0.34 11.82 14.02
N ARG A 69 -0.94 11.62 14.34
CA ARG A 69 -1.46 11.61 15.71
C ARG A 69 -0.93 10.44 16.53
N LYS A 70 -0.74 9.28 15.92
CA LYS A 70 -0.15 8.10 16.58
C LYS A 70 1.37 8.08 16.58
N GLY A 71 2.00 9.05 15.91
CA GLY A 71 3.46 9.10 15.77
C GLY A 71 4.01 7.89 15.00
N ILE A 72 3.21 7.32 14.09
CA ILE A 72 3.60 6.14 13.29
C ILE A 72 4.47 6.64 12.15
N LEU A 73 5.73 6.23 12.13
CA LEU A 73 6.64 6.62 11.06
C LEU A 73 6.58 5.65 9.88
N SER A 74 6.43 4.35 10.12
CA SER A 74 6.40 3.35 9.05
C SER A 74 5.41 2.23 9.35
N MET A 75 4.79 1.66 8.31
CA MET A 75 3.99 0.44 8.40
C MET A 75 4.33 -0.54 7.27
N PRO A 76 4.33 -1.85 7.53
CA PRO A 76 4.55 -2.86 6.49
C PRO A 76 3.39 -2.90 5.49
N ILE A 77 3.73 -3.15 4.22
CA ILE A 77 2.77 -3.42 3.16
C ILE A 77 2.68 -4.93 2.97
N ASN A 78 1.49 -5.50 3.16
CA ASN A 78 1.27 -6.93 2.93
C ASN A 78 1.49 -7.27 1.45
N GLN A 79 2.18 -8.38 1.18
CA GLN A 79 2.56 -8.78 -0.19
C GLN A 79 1.66 -9.88 -0.78
N ARG A 80 0.70 -10.40 0.01
CA ARG A 80 -0.14 -11.53 -0.40
C ARG A 80 -1.60 -11.20 -0.17
N ALA A 81 -2.41 -11.53 -1.17
CA ALA A 81 -3.87 -11.55 -1.03
C ALA A 81 -4.26 -12.67 -0.08
N LYS A 82 -4.83 -12.29 1.06
CA LYS A 82 -5.30 -13.19 2.10
C LYS A 82 -6.65 -12.67 2.63
N PRO A 83 -7.61 -13.54 2.97
CA PRO A 83 -8.82 -13.11 3.66
C PRO A 83 -8.44 -12.40 4.96
N PHE A 84 -9.14 -11.31 5.29
CA PHE A 84 -8.79 -10.53 6.47
C PHE A 84 -8.90 -11.36 7.78
N LYS A 85 -9.88 -12.26 7.87
CA LYS A 85 -10.04 -13.22 8.98
C LYS A 85 -8.83 -14.11 9.22
N ASP A 86 -8.00 -14.32 8.19
CA ASP A 86 -6.83 -15.17 8.26
C ASP A 86 -5.58 -14.37 8.62
N PHE A 87 -5.64 -13.02 8.69
CA PHE A 87 -4.51 -12.18 9.05
C PHE A 87 -3.99 -12.56 10.44
N GLU A 88 -2.71 -12.90 10.48
CA GLU A 88 -1.94 -13.10 11.71
C GLU A 88 -1.80 -11.76 12.45
N SER A 89 -1.53 -11.79 13.76
CA SER A 89 -1.43 -10.59 14.61
C SER A 89 -0.54 -9.50 13.99
N ARG A 90 0.56 -9.90 13.36
CA ARG A 90 1.49 -9.02 12.63
C ARG A 90 0.92 -8.43 11.33
N GLU A 91 0.12 -9.19 10.59
CA GLU A 91 -0.52 -8.75 9.34
C GLU A 91 -1.65 -7.75 9.62
N ARG A 92 -2.21 -7.77 10.84
CA ARG A 92 -3.21 -6.80 11.33
C ARG A 92 -2.62 -5.42 11.60
N LEU A 93 -1.30 -5.31 11.80
CA LEU A 93 -0.58 -4.05 11.96
C LEU A 93 0.11 -3.63 10.65
N SER A 94 -0.65 -3.64 9.56
CA SER A 94 -0.18 -3.32 8.21
C SER A 94 -1.01 -2.21 7.56
N VAL A 95 -0.45 -1.59 6.51
CA VAL A 95 -1.19 -0.63 5.67
C VAL A 95 -2.45 -1.28 5.11
N GLU A 96 -2.36 -2.55 4.71
CA GLU A 96 -3.47 -3.33 4.16
C GLU A 96 -4.61 -3.48 5.17
N ALA A 97 -4.29 -3.80 6.44
CA ALA A 97 -5.28 -3.95 7.48
C ALA A 97 -5.97 -2.62 7.83
N LEU A 98 -5.20 -1.55 7.95
CA LEU A 98 -5.72 -0.21 8.18
C LEU A 98 -6.68 0.22 7.05
N VAL A 99 -6.27 0.00 5.80
CA VAL A 99 -7.08 0.36 4.63
C VAL A 99 -8.39 -0.42 4.59
N ARG A 100 -8.33 -1.74 4.78
CA ARG A 100 -9.53 -2.60 4.77
C ARG A 100 -10.52 -2.23 5.88
N MET A 101 -10.03 -2.01 7.10
CA MET A 101 -10.92 -1.77 8.25
C MET A 101 -11.54 -0.38 8.24
N CYS A 102 -10.84 0.62 7.69
CA CYS A 102 -11.26 2.01 7.83
C CYS A 102 -11.85 2.62 6.55
N PHE A 103 -11.63 2.02 5.39
CA PHE A 103 -11.97 2.63 4.09
C PHE A 103 -12.70 1.69 3.12
N VAL A 104 -13.01 0.47 3.54
CA VAL A 104 -13.78 -0.50 2.75
C VAL A 104 -15.02 -0.90 3.54
N SER A 105 -16.20 -0.69 2.95
CA SER A 105 -17.49 -0.99 3.57
C SER A 105 -17.97 -2.43 3.31
N GLU A 106 -17.55 -3.03 2.20
CA GLU A 106 -17.94 -4.39 1.82
C GLU A 106 -16.99 -5.43 2.41
N SER A 107 -17.55 -6.43 3.08
CA SER A 107 -16.83 -7.43 3.88
C SER A 107 -16.07 -8.48 3.06
N TYR A 108 -16.30 -8.58 1.75
CA TYR A 108 -15.92 -9.78 1.00
C TYR A 108 -15.31 -9.50 -0.36
N ARG A 109 -13.99 -9.28 -0.39
CA ARG A 109 -13.13 -9.76 -1.49
C ARG A 109 -11.78 -10.15 -0.89
N ASN A 110 -11.36 -11.40 -1.11
CA ASN A 110 -10.03 -11.90 -0.74
C ASN A 110 -8.95 -11.31 -1.66
N THR A 111 -8.96 -9.98 -1.82
CA THR A 111 -8.13 -9.23 -2.74
C THR A 111 -7.36 -8.17 -1.95
N MET A 112 -6.11 -7.93 -2.36
CA MET A 112 -5.33 -6.83 -1.80
C MET A 112 -5.97 -5.50 -2.19
N GLN A 113 -6.05 -4.58 -1.23
CA GLN A 113 -6.54 -3.21 -1.44
C GLN A 113 -5.36 -2.29 -1.71
N VAL A 114 -4.27 -2.46 -0.96
CA VAL A 114 -2.99 -1.76 -1.11
C VAL A 114 -2.13 -2.50 -2.14
N VAL A 115 -2.61 -2.49 -3.38
CA VAL A 115 -1.83 -2.98 -4.53
C VAL A 115 -0.75 -1.97 -4.92
N THR A 116 0.16 -2.37 -5.83
CA THR A 116 1.23 -1.50 -6.34
C THR A 116 0.69 -0.15 -6.80
N GLU A 117 -0.41 -0.12 -7.56
CA GLU A 117 -1.02 1.13 -8.03
C GLU A 117 -1.42 2.09 -6.89
N VAL A 118 -2.02 1.57 -5.81
CA VAL A 118 -2.40 2.38 -4.64
C VAL A 118 -1.16 2.86 -3.89
N THR A 119 -0.15 2.01 -3.79
CA THR A 119 1.14 2.34 -3.19
C THR A 119 1.83 3.47 -3.96
N ASP A 120 1.87 3.37 -5.29
CA ASP A 120 2.48 4.37 -6.17
C ASP A 120 1.72 5.70 -6.09
N GLN A 121 0.39 5.67 -6.02
CA GLN A 121 -0.42 6.87 -5.81
C GLN A 121 -0.12 7.53 -4.45
N LEU A 122 0.01 6.75 -3.38
CA LEU A 122 0.38 7.27 -2.05
C LEU A 122 1.76 7.93 -2.08
N VAL A 123 2.74 7.32 -2.75
CA VAL A 123 4.09 7.88 -2.90
C VAL A 123 4.09 9.13 -3.77
N ALA A 124 3.33 9.15 -4.87
CA ALA A 124 3.24 10.29 -5.78
C ALA A 124 2.69 11.55 -5.10
N THR A 125 1.99 11.43 -3.97
CA THR A 125 1.54 12.60 -3.19
C THR A 125 2.69 13.35 -2.50
N GLY A 126 3.87 12.74 -2.36
CA GLY A 126 4.98 13.27 -1.56
C GLY A 126 4.76 13.19 -0.03
N LEU A 127 3.61 12.67 0.42
CA LEU A 127 3.32 12.45 1.85
C LEU A 127 3.93 11.16 2.38
N PHE A 128 4.25 10.24 1.47
CA PHE A 128 4.81 8.93 1.81
C PHE A 128 5.97 8.58 0.90
N GLN A 129 6.84 7.69 1.39
CA GLN A 129 7.92 7.07 0.62
C GLN A 129 7.98 5.56 0.90
N LEU A 130 8.56 4.80 -0.03
CA LEU A 130 8.83 3.39 0.18
C LEU A 130 10.20 3.19 0.82
N VAL A 131 10.24 2.44 1.91
CA VAL A 131 11.47 2.01 2.56
C VAL A 131 11.51 0.51 2.75
N LYS A 132 12.72 -0.02 2.93
CA LYS A 132 12.90 -1.41 3.36
C LYS A 132 12.56 -1.53 4.85
N PHE A 133 12.04 -2.70 5.24
CA PHE A 133 11.68 -2.96 6.63
C PHE A 133 12.85 -2.75 7.62
N ASP A 134 14.08 -3.07 7.23
CA ASP A 134 15.28 -2.86 8.05
C ASP A 134 15.67 -1.38 8.25
N SER A 135 15.09 -0.49 7.44
CA SER A 135 15.31 0.95 7.44
C SER A 135 14.10 1.73 7.95
N ALA A 136 13.00 1.04 8.26
CA ALA A 136 11.78 1.61 8.81
C ALA A 136 12.02 2.15 10.23
N ARG A 137 11.26 3.16 10.64
CA ARG A 137 11.34 3.75 11.99
C ARG A 137 9.98 3.63 12.67
N MET A 138 9.94 3.55 14.00
CA MET A 138 8.66 3.55 14.73
C MET A 138 8.33 4.93 15.31
N ARG A 139 9.31 5.65 15.85
CA ARG A 139 9.18 7.01 16.42
C ARG A 139 10.44 7.84 16.17
N ASP A 140 10.38 9.15 16.40
CA ASP A 140 11.52 10.02 16.17
C ASP A 140 12.69 9.69 17.11
N GLY A 141 13.91 9.63 16.59
CA GLY A 141 15.11 9.29 17.36
C GLY A 141 15.23 7.81 17.81
N GLU A 142 14.20 6.99 17.62
CA GLU A 142 14.22 5.56 17.95
C GLU A 142 14.35 4.73 16.67
N LEU A 143 15.51 4.08 16.50
CA LEU A 143 15.67 3.01 15.50
C LEU A 143 14.60 1.95 15.74
N PHE A 144 14.12 1.30 14.67
CA PHE A 144 13.21 0.16 14.79
C PHE A 144 13.86 -0.93 15.66
N VAL A 145 13.46 -1.00 16.93
CA VAL A 145 13.88 -2.07 17.82
C VAL A 145 12.91 -3.22 17.64
N ARG A 146 13.44 -4.29 17.03
CA ARG A 146 12.77 -5.55 16.71
C ARG A 146 11.91 -6.11 17.86
N SER A 147 12.29 -5.89 19.11
CA SER A 147 11.55 -6.34 20.30
C SER A 147 10.48 -5.36 20.80
N ALA A 148 10.52 -4.09 20.42
CA ALA A 148 9.57 -3.06 20.87
C ALA A 148 8.32 -2.94 19.97
N ALA A 149 8.37 -3.50 18.75
CA ALA A 149 7.21 -3.61 17.84
C ALA A 149 6.32 -4.82 18.18
N LEU A 150 6.70 -5.59 19.19
CA LEU A 150 5.96 -6.75 19.67
C LEU A 150 4.88 -6.28 20.64
N ILE A 151 3.62 -6.59 20.32
CA ILE A 151 2.61 -6.77 21.37
C ILE A 151 3.14 -7.90 22.24
N THR A 152 3.47 -7.61 23.49
CA THR A 152 3.71 -8.65 24.50
C THR A 152 2.36 -9.20 24.91
N ASP A 153 1.81 -10.12 24.11
CA ASP A 153 0.91 -11.12 24.65
C ASP A 153 1.77 -12.26 25.19
N GLU A 154 1.42 -12.76 26.37
CA GLU A 154 2.24 -13.65 27.20
C GLU A 154 2.62 -14.98 26.53
N ASP A 155 2.06 -15.31 25.36
CA ASP A 155 2.15 -16.66 24.77
C ASP A 155 2.91 -16.79 23.43
N GLU A 156 3.36 -15.73 22.75
CA GLU A 156 4.12 -15.91 21.49
C GLU A 156 5.29 -14.92 21.33
N ARG A 157 6.52 -15.42 21.49
CA ARG A 157 7.71 -14.76 20.93
C ARG A 157 7.63 -14.80 19.41
N LEU A 158 7.10 -13.73 18.80
CA LEU A 158 7.07 -13.62 17.34
C LEU A 158 8.50 -13.65 16.78
N ASP A 159 8.81 -14.72 16.06
CA ASP A 159 10.11 -14.95 15.46
C ASP A 159 10.29 -14.08 14.20
N ILE A 160 10.73 -12.84 14.43
CA ILE A 160 10.88 -11.80 13.38
C ILE A 160 12.00 -12.16 12.36
N GLU A 161 12.79 -13.22 12.54
CA GLU A 161 13.82 -13.64 11.54
C GLU A 161 13.23 -14.01 10.18
N LYS A 162 11.93 -14.32 10.14
CA LYS A 162 11.21 -14.60 8.89
C LYS A 162 10.83 -13.35 8.09
N TYR A 163 11.03 -12.13 8.61
CA TYR A 163 10.93 -10.92 7.79
C TYR A 163 12.20 -10.75 6.97
N SER A 164 12.18 -11.41 5.81
CA SER A 164 13.15 -11.23 4.73
C SER A 164 13.34 -9.73 4.42
N ARG A 165 14.59 -9.37 4.06
CA ARG A 165 15.00 -8.06 3.49
C ARG A 165 14.11 -7.53 2.34
N ALA A 166 13.16 -8.34 1.86
CA ALA A 166 12.23 -8.04 0.77
C ALA A 166 10.91 -7.37 1.22
N VAL A 167 10.62 -7.23 2.52
CA VAL A 167 9.37 -6.58 2.95
C VAL A 167 9.50 -5.06 2.81
N LYS A 168 8.56 -4.47 2.05
CA LYS A 168 8.45 -3.03 1.84
C LYS A 168 7.56 -2.42 2.91
N CYS A 169 7.95 -1.25 3.39
CA CYS A 169 7.16 -0.41 4.28
C CYS A 169 6.80 0.88 3.58
N LEU A 170 5.63 1.41 3.91
CA LEU A 170 5.26 2.79 3.64
C LEU A 170 5.74 3.64 4.82
N GLU A 171 6.51 4.70 4.56
CA GLU A 171 7.00 5.66 5.56
C GLU A 171 6.40 7.04 5.32
N ILE A 172 5.97 7.73 6.38
CA ILE A 172 5.40 9.07 6.30
C ILE A 172 6.48 10.16 6.24
N VAL A 173 6.32 11.12 5.34
CA VAL A 173 7.21 12.29 5.22
C VAL A 173 6.72 13.39 6.15
N LYS A 174 7.31 13.47 7.36
CA LYS A 174 6.84 14.32 8.48
C LYS A 174 6.49 15.76 8.11
N ASN A 175 7.38 16.44 7.37
CA ASN A 175 7.18 17.86 7.04
C ASN A 175 5.99 18.04 6.09
N ALA A 176 5.89 17.19 5.05
CA ALA A 176 4.79 17.22 4.09
C ALA A 176 3.46 16.84 4.77
N ALA A 177 3.46 15.81 5.61
CA ALA A 177 2.29 15.38 6.38
C ALA A 177 1.78 16.47 7.33
N SER A 178 2.68 17.12 8.07
CA SER A 178 2.31 18.21 8.99
C SER A 178 1.66 19.38 8.26
N GLN A 179 2.23 19.79 7.12
CA GLN A 179 1.66 20.86 6.28
C GLN A 179 0.29 20.46 5.71
N PHE A 180 0.17 19.23 5.23
CA PHE A 180 -1.07 18.71 4.67
C PHE A 180 -2.20 18.65 5.71
N ILE A 181 -1.94 18.17 6.92
CA ILE A 181 -2.94 18.10 7.99
C ILE A 181 -3.36 19.50 8.46
N ALA A 182 -2.41 20.44 8.57
CA ALA A 182 -2.72 21.82 8.95
C ALA A 182 -3.73 22.46 7.98
N ALA A 183 -3.61 22.14 6.68
CA ALA A 183 -4.53 22.62 5.65
C ALA A 183 -5.82 21.79 5.51
N ASN A 184 -5.79 20.50 5.87
CA ASN A 184 -6.85 19.53 5.59
C ASN A 184 -7.25 18.73 6.82
N LYS A 185 -7.47 19.38 7.97
CA LYS A 185 -7.80 18.68 9.21
C LYS A 185 -9.12 17.90 9.05
N PRO A 186 -9.13 16.57 9.25
CA PRO A 186 -10.36 15.78 9.08
C PRO A 186 -11.36 16.07 10.20
N VAL A 187 -12.65 16.09 9.86
CA VAL A 187 -13.76 16.26 10.82
C VAL A 187 -14.00 14.98 11.63
N ASP A 188 -13.79 13.82 11.01
CA ASP A 188 -13.97 12.50 11.63
C ASP A 188 -12.65 11.69 11.54
N PRO A 189 -11.76 11.76 12.54
CA PRO A 189 -10.51 11.02 12.53
C PRO A 189 -10.72 9.49 12.60
N ILE A 190 -9.71 8.71 12.21
CA ILE A 190 -9.78 7.24 12.40
C ILE A 190 -9.79 6.93 13.90
N ARG A 191 -10.76 6.12 14.34
CA ARG A 191 -10.88 5.67 15.74
C ARG A 191 -9.66 4.88 16.19
N ASP A 192 -9.25 5.03 17.44
CA ASP A 192 -8.06 4.35 17.99
C ASP A 192 -8.19 2.84 18.15
N ASP A 193 -9.42 2.35 18.17
CA ASP A 193 -9.80 0.98 18.39
C ASP A 193 -10.27 0.28 17.10
N TRP A 194 -9.92 0.81 15.92
CA TRP A 194 -10.29 0.19 14.63
C TRP A 194 -9.84 -1.28 14.54
N TRP A 195 -8.73 -1.63 15.20
CA TRP A 195 -8.21 -3.00 15.27
C TRP A 195 -9.04 -3.94 16.17
N ARG A 196 -9.92 -3.40 17.03
CA ARG A 196 -10.87 -4.20 17.83
C ARG A 196 -12.12 -4.61 17.05
N GLN A 197 -12.39 -3.94 15.93
CA GLN A 197 -13.51 -4.26 15.05
C GLN A 197 -13.22 -5.48 14.16
N ILE A 198 -12.03 -6.07 14.31
CA ILE A 198 -11.63 -7.30 13.66
C ILE A 198 -12.45 -8.43 14.32
N PRO A 199 -13.34 -9.12 13.57
CA PRO A 199 -14.05 -10.28 14.11
C PRO A 199 -13.02 -11.28 14.65
N SER A 200 -13.10 -11.56 15.96
CA SER A 200 -12.43 -12.71 16.55
C SER A 200 -12.94 -13.98 15.84
N ARG A 201 -12.01 -14.90 15.55
CA ARG A 201 -12.32 -16.18 14.91
C ARG A 201 -13.47 -16.91 15.60
#